data_AF-A0AAN7EUP1-F1
#
_entry.id   AF-A0AAN7EUP1-F1
#
_cell.length_a   1.000
_cell.length_b   1.000
_cell.length_c   1.000
_cell.angle_alpha   90.00
_cell.angle_beta   90.00
_cell.angle_gamma   90.00
#
_symmetry.space_group_name_H-M   'P 1'
#
loop_
_entity.id
_entity.type
_entity.pdbx_description
1 polymer ?
#
loop_
_entity_poly.entity_id
_entity_poly.type
_entity_poly.pdbx_seq_one_letter_code
_entity_poly.pdbx_strand_id
1 'polypeptide(L)'
;MLRGQWQMVQLIPGSVPILKCENSHYGFSCDISIDSLKSQMKSKLLLWISEIDGCFRDMVLLVKEWAKARKINDATPKSGTFNSYSLSLLVIFHFQTCEPAILPPLKDIYEGNVADDLRGERAVAERHMEEACAASIRRFRKVRRVNHSSLSELFISFLEKFSNIGFKASNEGIRTYTGKWELRSNTRCLRKRRPILIEDPFDQQENSARAVCKSGLARISKAFEMVISASQNEDLLLATLFRPQVSQDIIARARLRNPASSVGGSHTHLTRPQVYRNVNLQSETQNQFQNLRLESCSYNPIKTEILNMNEQFQSKTWNQLQNLRLESCSNNPTLTGTEVAHHHQGQHRWRPKSDR
;
A
#
# COMPACT_ATOMS: atom_id res chain seq x y z
N MET A 1 21.05 -8.15 21.76
CA MET A 1 21.13 -9.57 21.34
C MET A 1 19.82 -9.96 20.66
N LEU A 2 19.78 -10.06 19.32
CA LEU A 2 18.69 -10.72 18.59
C LEU A 2 19.11 -12.18 18.37
N ARG A 3 18.86 -13.06 19.34
CA ARG A 3 19.08 -14.51 19.20
C ARG A 3 17.90 -15.15 18.42
N GLY A 4 17.78 -14.80 17.15
CA GLY A 4 16.93 -15.51 16.19
C GLY A 4 17.78 -15.77 14.95
N GLN A 5 17.86 -17.02 14.50
CA GLN A 5 18.57 -17.38 13.27
C GLN A 5 17.79 -16.83 12.06
N TRP A 6 17.97 -15.55 11.78
CA TRP A 6 17.47 -14.92 10.57
C TRP A 6 18.42 -15.30 9.44
N GLN A 7 17.90 -16.00 8.44
CA GLN A 7 18.64 -16.36 7.24
C GLN A 7 18.20 -15.45 6.11
N MET A 8 19.15 -14.86 5.41
CA MET A 8 18.89 -14.16 4.15
C MET A 8 18.52 -15.21 3.11
N VAL A 9 17.31 -15.13 2.59
CA VAL A 9 16.80 -16.09 1.60
C VAL A 9 17.02 -15.56 0.19
N GLN A 10 16.74 -14.28 -0.05
CA GLN A 10 16.77 -13.71 -1.39
C GLN A 10 16.96 -12.19 -1.37
N LEU A 11 17.85 -11.69 -2.24
CA LEU A 11 17.88 -10.28 -2.62
C LEU A 11 17.04 -10.07 -3.88
N ILE A 12 16.04 -9.20 -3.80
CA ILE A 12 15.22 -8.80 -4.95
C ILE A 12 15.69 -7.41 -5.41
N PRO A 13 16.32 -7.31 -6.60
CA PRO A 13 16.74 -6.03 -7.14
C PRO A 13 15.52 -5.22 -7.61
N GLY A 14 15.61 -3.90 -7.50
CA GLY A 14 14.59 -2.96 -7.92
C GLY A 14 14.95 -1.53 -7.55
N SER A 15 14.08 -0.57 -7.84
CA SER A 15 14.30 0.84 -7.44
C SER A 15 14.39 1.01 -5.92
N VAL A 16 13.79 0.10 -5.17
CA VAL A 16 14.02 -0.11 -3.75
C VAL A 16 14.39 -1.59 -3.59
N PRO A 17 15.67 -1.93 -3.33
CA PRO A 17 16.07 -3.32 -3.10
C PRO A 17 15.35 -3.90 -1.87
N ILE A 18 14.91 -5.15 -2.00
CA ILE A 18 14.23 -5.87 -0.91
C ILE A 18 15.05 -7.10 -0.54
N LEU A 19 15.42 -7.18 0.73
CA LEU A 19 16.03 -8.34 1.35
C LEU A 19 14.92 -9.20 1.97
N LYS A 20 14.71 -10.40 1.44
CA LYS A 20 13.82 -11.38 2.05
C LYS A 20 14.59 -12.19 3.07
N CYS A 21 14.17 -12.11 4.32
CA CYS A 21 14.72 -12.88 5.42
C CYS A 21 13.67 -13.84 5.96
N GLU A 22 14.11 -14.99 6.43
CA GLU A 22 13.26 -15.95 7.10
C GLU A 22 13.84 -16.29 8.46
N ASN A 23 12.97 -16.36 9.46
CA ASN A 23 13.32 -16.88 10.75
C ASN A 23 13.05 -18.39 10.76
N SER A 24 14.11 -19.18 10.69
CA SER A 24 14.02 -20.64 10.63
C SER A 24 13.34 -21.26 11.86
N HIS A 25 13.35 -20.57 13.00
CA HIS A 25 12.77 -21.08 14.24
C HIS A 25 11.25 -20.90 14.30
N TYR A 26 10.74 -19.76 13.84
CA TYR A 26 9.32 -19.41 13.95
C TYR A 26 8.56 -19.48 12.62
N GLY A 27 9.26 -19.74 11.50
CA GLY A 27 8.67 -19.76 10.16
C GLY A 27 8.17 -18.38 9.69
N PHE A 28 8.70 -17.30 10.26
CA PHE A 28 8.33 -15.93 9.87
C PHE A 28 9.21 -15.43 8.73
N SER A 29 8.61 -15.04 7.62
CA SER A 29 9.28 -14.30 6.55
C SER A 29 9.13 -12.78 6.76
N CYS A 30 10.19 -12.01 6.58
CA CYS A 30 10.14 -10.55 6.54
C CYS A 30 10.86 -9.99 5.32
N ASP A 31 10.30 -8.89 4.80
CA ASP A 31 10.89 -8.12 3.71
C ASP A 31 11.53 -6.87 4.31
N ILE A 32 12.83 -6.68 4.13
CA ILE A 32 13.61 -5.54 4.64
C ILE A 32 14.06 -4.68 3.46
N SER A 33 13.82 -3.38 3.54
CA SER A 33 14.36 -2.39 2.61
C SER A 33 15.11 -1.31 3.37
N ILE A 34 16.24 -0.85 2.85
CA ILE A 34 17.06 0.20 3.48
C ILE A 34 16.59 1.57 2.97
N ASP A 35 16.46 2.54 3.89
CA ASP A 35 16.23 3.97 3.63
C ASP A 35 15.06 4.36 2.71
N SER A 36 13.99 3.55 2.70
CA SER A 36 12.79 3.88 1.94
C SER A 36 11.88 4.86 2.70
N LEU A 37 12.29 6.14 2.81
CA LEU A 37 11.48 7.21 3.43
C LEU A 37 10.06 7.27 2.83
N LYS A 38 9.95 7.17 1.50
CA LYS A 38 8.65 7.12 0.81
C LYS A 38 7.75 5.98 1.33
N SER A 39 8.31 4.79 1.55
CA SER A 39 7.53 3.64 2.05
C SER A 39 7.13 3.79 3.52
N GLN A 40 7.99 4.39 4.33
CA GLN A 40 7.69 4.71 5.73
C GLN A 40 6.53 5.71 5.81
N MET A 41 6.58 6.79 5.02
CA MET A 41 5.54 7.81 5.02
C MET A 41 4.21 7.33 4.47
N LYS A 42 4.20 6.48 3.44
CA LYS A 42 2.97 5.80 2.99
C LYS A 42 2.33 4.97 4.10
N SER A 43 3.16 4.27 4.87
CA SER A 43 2.68 3.47 6.00
C SER A 43 2.11 4.36 7.11
N LYS A 44 2.75 5.49 7.42
CA LYS A 44 2.23 6.50 8.36
C LYS A 44 0.92 7.12 7.88
N LEU A 45 0.82 7.49 6.60
CA LEU A 45 -0.40 8.03 6.02
C LEU A 45 -1.58 7.05 6.17
N LEU A 46 -1.37 5.77 5.83
CA LEU A 46 -2.39 4.73 6.04
C LEU A 46 -2.74 4.54 7.52
N LEU A 47 -1.77 4.67 8.42
CA LEU A 47 -2.01 4.62 9.86
C LEU A 47 -2.90 5.77 10.31
N TRP A 48 -2.56 7.02 9.96
CA TRP A 48 -3.38 8.19 10.29
C TRP A 48 -4.79 8.09 9.71
N ILE A 49 -4.94 7.62 8.46
CA ILE A 49 -6.25 7.39 7.86
C ILE A 49 -7.05 6.33 8.63
N SER A 50 -6.39 5.27 9.12
CA SER A 50 -7.06 4.23 9.92
C SER A 50 -7.58 4.74 11.26
N GLU A 51 -7.06 5.86 11.76
CA GLU A 51 -7.56 6.52 12.97
C GLU A 51 -8.86 7.29 12.73
N ILE A 52 -9.29 7.51 11.48
CA ILE A 52 -10.58 8.15 11.18
C ILE A 52 -11.73 7.19 11.50
N ASP A 53 -11.61 5.94 11.05
CA ASP A 53 -12.63 4.91 11.24
C ASP A 53 -12.00 3.50 11.31
N GLY A 54 -12.28 2.79 12.41
CA GLY A 54 -11.71 1.45 12.66
C GLY A 54 -12.09 0.43 11.61
N CYS A 55 -13.25 0.59 10.95
CA CYS A 55 -13.71 -0.30 9.89
C CYS A 55 -12.74 -0.33 8.69
N PHE A 56 -11.92 0.71 8.50
CA PHE A 56 -10.96 0.79 7.40
C PHE A 56 -9.94 -0.37 7.45
N ARG A 57 -9.39 -0.66 8.64
CA ARG A 57 -8.40 -1.72 8.79
C ARG A 57 -8.99 -3.09 8.45
N ASP A 58 -10.18 -3.36 8.97
CA ASP A 58 -10.88 -4.63 8.77
C ASP A 58 -11.24 -4.82 7.29
N MET A 59 -11.73 -3.75 6.64
CA MET A 59 -12.04 -3.75 5.22
C MET A 59 -10.80 -3.98 4.34
N VAL A 60 -9.67 -3.35 4.65
CA VAL A 60 -8.40 -3.59 3.93
C VAL A 60 -7.95 -5.05 4.08
N LEU A 61 -8.05 -5.64 5.27
CA LEU A 61 -7.71 -7.05 5.49
C LEU A 61 -8.63 -7.98 4.70
N LEU A 62 -9.94 -7.72 4.74
CA LEU A 62 -10.95 -8.49 4.00
C LEU A 62 -10.71 -8.44 2.48
N VAL A 63 -10.53 -7.24 1.92
CA VAL A 63 -10.22 -7.06 0.50
C VAL A 63 -8.90 -7.71 0.11
N LYS A 64 -7.87 -7.64 0.96
CA LYS A 64 -6.57 -8.29 0.69
C LYS A 64 -6.68 -9.81 0.68
N GLU A 65 -7.46 -10.39 1.60
CA GLU A 65 -7.67 -11.83 1.64
C GLU A 65 -8.45 -12.31 0.41
N TRP A 66 -9.53 -11.60 0.05
CA TRP A 66 -10.27 -11.83 -1.18
C TRP A 66 -9.38 -11.74 -2.42
N ALA A 67 -8.61 -10.67 -2.55
CA ALA A 67 -7.71 -10.49 -3.68
C ALA A 67 -6.64 -11.60 -3.77
N LYS A 68 -6.18 -12.15 -2.63
CA LYS A 68 -5.30 -13.32 -2.60
C LYS A 68 -6.02 -14.59 -3.07
N ALA A 69 -7.25 -14.83 -2.61
CA ALA A 69 -8.08 -15.96 -3.07
C ALA A 69 -8.30 -15.93 -4.59
N ARG A 70 -8.51 -14.74 -5.16
CA ARG A 70 -8.66 -14.51 -6.61
C ARG A 70 -7.33 -14.41 -7.37
N LYS A 71 -6.19 -14.51 -6.67
CA LYS A 71 -4.83 -14.38 -7.23
C LYS A 71 -4.56 -13.03 -7.93
N ILE A 72 -5.20 -11.95 -7.48
CA ILE A 72 -5.06 -10.58 -8.03
C ILE A 72 -4.29 -9.62 -7.10
N ASN A 73 -3.59 -10.15 -6.09
CA ASN A 73 -2.72 -9.42 -5.17
C ASN A 73 -1.25 -9.90 -5.31
N ASP A 74 -0.70 -9.75 -6.50
CA ASP A 74 0.70 -10.06 -6.82
C ASP A 74 1.21 -9.10 -7.91
N ALA A 75 2.09 -8.19 -7.49
CA ALA A 75 2.67 -7.15 -8.35
C ALA A 75 3.99 -7.57 -9.02
N THR A 76 4.37 -8.84 -8.92
CA THR A 76 5.52 -9.36 -9.69
C THR A 76 5.27 -9.19 -11.19
N PRO A 77 6.33 -9.02 -12.02
CA PRO A 77 6.18 -8.90 -13.46
C PRO A 77 5.42 -10.07 -14.11
N LYS A 78 5.51 -11.26 -13.52
CA LYS A 78 4.84 -12.48 -14.00
C LYS A 78 3.32 -12.42 -13.79
N SER A 79 2.86 -11.99 -12.61
CA SER A 79 1.42 -11.90 -12.34
C SER A 79 0.82 -10.60 -12.87
N GLY A 80 1.52 -9.48 -12.65
CA GLY A 80 1.13 -8.15 -13.13
C GLY A 80 -0.22 -7.69 -12.61
N THR A 81 -0.54 -7.98 -11.35
CA THR A 81 -1.80 -7.58 -10.69
C THR A 81 -1.56 -6.52 -9.60
N PHE A 82 -2.55 -6.27 -8.74
CA PHE A 82 -2.41 -5.22 -7.72
C PHE A 82 -1.33 -5.57 -6.70
N ASN A 83 -0.65 -4.54 -6.20
CA ASN A 83 0.05 -4.64 -4.91
C ASN A 83 -0.92 -4.33 -3.77
N SER A 84 -0.53 -4.68 -2.54
CA SER A 84 -1.35 -4.44 -1.35
C SER A 84 -1.61 -2.95 -1.07
N TYR A 85 -0.71 -2.05 -1.48
CA TYR A 85 -0.93 -0.60 -1.34
C TYR A 85 -2.07 -0.12 -2.24
N SER A 86 -2.09 -0.55 -3.52
CA SER A 86 -3.16 -0.24 -4.48
C SER A 86 -4.52 -0.71 -4.00
N LEU A 87 -4.60 -1.93 -3.43
CA LEU A 87 -5.84 -2.42 -2.83
C LEU A 87 -6.30 -1.55 -1.65
N SER A 88 -5.37 -1.08 -0.82
CA SER A 88 -5.68 -0.16 0.29
C SER A 88 -6.22 1.17 -0.22
N LEU A 89 -5.65 1.70 -1.32
CA LEU A 89 -6.15 2.92 -1.96
C LEU A 89 -7.54 2.73 -2.60
N LEU A 90 -7.85 1.56 -3.16
CA LEU A 90 -9.21 1.24 -3.63
C LEU A 90 -10.22 1.26 -2.47
N VAL A 91 -9.84 0.75 -1.30
CA VAL A 91 -10.69 0.80 -0.11
C VAL A 91 -10.90 2.24 0.36
N ILE A 92 -9.83 3.05 0.40
CA ILE A 92 -9.93 4.49 0.72
C ILE A 92 -10.93 5.15 -0.24
N PHE A 93 -10.76 4.94 -1.54
CA PHE A 93 -11.63 5.53 -2.55
C PHE A 93 -13.08 5.08 -2.41
N HIS A 94 -13.32 3.81 -2.11
CA HIS A 94 -14.67 3.31 -1.86
C HIS A 94 -15.31 4.03 -0.66
N PHE A 95 -14.58 4.17 0.44
CA PHE A 95 -15.03 4.84 1.67
C PHE A 95 -15.24 6.35 1.50
N GLN A 96 -14.46 6.99 0.63
CA GLN A 96 -14.64 8.39 0.23
C GLN A 96 -15.92 8.64 -0.55
N THR A 97 -16.40 7.61 -1.25
CA THR A 97 -17.55 7.67 -2.15
C THR A 97 -18.73 6.83 -1.63
N CYS A 98 -18.71 6.48 -0.34
CA CYS A 98 -19.87 5.96 0.38
C CYS A 98 -20.83 7.11 0.71
N GLU A 99 -22.09 6.79 0.93
CA GLU A 99 -23.11 7.76 1.35
C GLU A 99 -23.79 7.26 2.63
N PRO A 100 -23.57 7.89 3.80
CA PRO A 100 -22.61 8.98 4.05
C PRO A 100 -21.14 8.56 3.89
N ALA A 101 -20.26 9.50 3.54
CA ALA A 101 -18.83 9.24 3.37
C ALA A 101 -18.16 8.84 4.70
N ILE A 102 -17.37 7.75 4.66
CA ILE A 102 -16.66 7.24 5.84
C ILE A 102 -15.31 7.96 6.02
N LEU A 103 -14.63 8.22 4.91
CA LEU A 103 -13.37 8.96 4.84
C LEU A 103 -13.55 10.22 4.01
N PRO A 104 -12.83 11.32 4.30
CA PRO A 104 -12.82 12.48 3.42
C PRO A 104 -11.86 12.27 2.24
N PRO A 105 -11.97 13.09 1.17
CA PRO A 105 -10.87 13.32 0.23
C PRO A 105 -9.55 13.55 0.97
N LEU A 106 -8.43 12.96 0.51
CA LEU A 106 -7.18 13.05 1.26
C LEU A 106 -6.58 14.46 1.27
N LYS A 107 -6.95 15.33 0.32
CA LYS A 107 -6.64 16.76 0.37
C LYS A 107 -7.18 17.45 1.63
N ASP A 108 -8.29 16.95 2.19
CA ASP A 108 -8.90 17.51 3.41
C ASP A 108 -8.23 16.97 4.67
N ILE A 109 -7.37 15.95 4.55
CA ILE A 109 -6.48 15.46 5.62
C ILE A 109 -5.16 16.22 5.58
N TYR A 110 -4.58 16.34 4.39
CA TYR A 110 -3.35 17.08 4.14
C TYR A 110 -3.41 17.75 2.77
N GLU A 111 -3.39 19.09 2.74
CA GLU A 111 -3.55 19.91 1.52
C GLU A 111 -2.27 19.98 0.66
N GLY A 112 -1.13 19.58 1.20
CA GLY A 112 0.16 19.59 0.50
C GLY A 112 0.43 18.32 -0.30
N ASN A 113 1.54 18.30 -1.01
CA ASN A 113 2.10 17.07 -1.58
C ASN A 113 3.16 16.53 -0.61
N VAL A 114 2.82 15.45 0.09
CA VAL A 114 3.67 14.86 1.14
C VAL A 114 5.08 14.57 0.62
N ALA A 115 5.22 14.11 -0.63
CA ALA A 115 6.54 13.86 -1.23
C ALA A 115 7.38 15.14 -1.42
N ASP A 116 6.74 16.26 -1.77
CA ASP A 116 7.42 17.55 -2.00
C ASP A 116 7.76 18.26 -0.68
N ASP A 117 6.95 18.02 0.35
CA ASP A 117 7.03 18.69 1.66
C ASP A 117 8.00 18.02 2.63
N LEU A 118 8.58 16.87 2.28
CA LEU A 118 9.64 16.19 3.06
C LEU A 118 11.03 16.87 2.94
N ARG A 119 11.06 18.18 2.69
CA ARG A 119 12.31 18.96 2.59
C ARG A 119 12.78 19.39 3.99
N GLY A 120 14.09 19.42 4.19
CA GLY A 120 14.71 19.85 5.45
C GLY A 120 14.96 18.70 6.43
N GLU A 121 15.00 19.00 7.73
CA GLU A 121 15.22 17.99 8.75
C GLU A 121 14.00 17.05 8.84
N ARG A 122 14.25 15.79 8.50
CA ARG A 122 13.22 14.75 8.39
C ARG A 122 12.29 14.68 9.61
N ALA A 123 12.84 14.71 10.82
CA ALA A 123 12.06 14.58 12.04
C ALA A 123 11.07 15.74 12.24
N VAL A 124 11.44 16.94 11.79
CA VAL A 124 10.60 18.14 11.88
C VAL A 124 9.49 18.09 10.84
N ALA A 125 9.82 17.76 9.58
CA ALA A 125 8.84 17.64 8.51
C ALA A 125 7.78 16.56 8.83
N GLU A 126 8.21 15.38 9.31
CA GLU A 126 7.30 14.31 9.69
C GLU A 126 6.36 14.70 10.84
N ARG A 127 6.88 15.40 11.87
CA ARG A 127 6.07 15.85 13.01
C ARG A 127 5.03 16.88 12.58
N HIS A 128 5.42 17.86 11.77
CA HIS A 128 4.50 18.87 11.26
C HIS A 128 3.35 18.24 10.45
N MET A 129 3.67 17.26 9.59
CA MET A 129 2.66 16.50 8.84
C MET A 129 1.71 15.73 9.76
N GLU A 130 2.26 15.05 10.76
CA GLU A 130 1.47 14.31 11.75
C GLU A 130 0.49 15.21 12.50
N GLU A 131 0.97 16.37 12.97
CA GLU A 131 0.14 17.36 13.67
C GLU A 131 -0.96 17.94 12.77
N ALA A 132 -0.62 18.28 11.53
CA ALA A 132 -1.58 18.77 10.54
C ALA A 132 -2.67 17.72 10.23
N CYS A 133 -2.27 16.47 9.97
CA CYS A 133 -3.20 15.38 9.72
C CYS A 133 -4.09 15.12 10.94
N ALA A 134 -3.51 15.09 12.15
CA ALA A 134 -4.27 14.86 13.38
C ALA A 134 -5.29 15.99 13.66
N ALA A 135 -4.97 17.24 13.31
CA ALA A 135 -5.91 18.35 13.42
C ALA A 135 -7.09 18.18 12.43
N SER A 136 -6.78 17.90 11.16
CA SER A 136 -7.78 17.68 10.11
C SER A 136 -8.69 16.48 10.39
N ILE A 137 -8.11 15.35 10.83
CA ILE A 137 -8.86 14.14 11.24
C ILE A 137 -9.81 14.46 12.39
N ARG A 138 -9.33 15.17 13.43
CA ARG A 138 -10.17 15.58 14.56
C ARG A 138 -11.33 16.47 14.11
N ARG A 139 -11.10 17.40 13.18
CA ARG A 139 -12.14 18.26 12.61
C ARG A 139 -13.16 17.44 11.82
N PHE A 140 -12.72 16.57 10.91
CA PHE A 140 -13.60 15.73 10.11
C PHE A 140 -14.48 14.82 10.99
N ARG A 141 -13.90 14.15 11.99
CA ARG A 141 -14.66 13.28 12.91
C ARG A 141 -15.77 14.01 13.67
N LYS A 142 -15.60 15.30 13.97
CA LYS A 142 -16.61 16.11 14.67
C LYS A 142 -17.80 16.49 13.78
N VAL A 143 -17.56 16.73 12.49
CA VAL A 143 -18.59 17.26 11.57
C VAL A 143 -19.20 16.21 10.65
N ARG A 144 -18.56 15.04 10.51
CA ARG A 144 -19.02 14.00 9.60
C ARG A 144 -20.35 13.41 10.05
N ARG A 145 -21.17 13.02 9.06
CA ARG A 145 -22.30 12.10 9.29
C ARG A 145 -21.75 10.69 9.42
N VAL A 146 -22.20 9.95 10.44
CA VAL A 146 -21.75 8.57 10.66
C VAL A 146 -22.43 7.65 9.64
N ASN A 147 -21.63 6.84 8.97
CA ASN A 147 -22.12 5.73 8.17
C ASN A 147 -22.38 4.53 9.09
N HIS A 148 -23.54 3.89 8.96
CA HIS A 148 -23.96 2.76 9.80
C HIS A 148 -23.95 1.41 9.07
N SER A 149 -23.46 1.35 7.83
CA SER A 149 -23.30 0.10 7.09
C SER A 149 -22.34 -0.83 7.81
N SER A 150 -22.71 -2.09 7.87
CA SER A 150 -21.87 -3.18 8.35
C SER A 150 -20.68 -3.42 7.43
N LEU A 151 -19.64 -4.07 7.95
CA LEU A 151 -18.46 -4.45 7.16
C LEU A 151 -18.83 -5.30 5.93
N SER A 152 -19.83 -6.19 6.04
CA SER A 152 -20.34 -7.00 4.94
C SER A 152 -21.01 -6.17 3.85
N GLU A 153 -21.86 -5.19 4.22
CA GLU A 153 -22.52 -4.29 3.26
C GLU A 153 -21.49 -3.41 2.54
N LEU A 154 -20.48 -2.92 3.27
CA LEU A 154 -19.37 -2.17 2.69
C LEU A 154 -18.54 -3.05 1.74
N PHE A 155 -18.33 -4.32 2.09
CA PHE A 155 -17.61 -5.23 1.23
C PHE A 155 -18.37 -5.57 -0.06
N ILE A 156 -19.67 -5.81 0.03
CA ILE A 156 -20.52 -6.03 -1.15
C ILE A 156 -20.53 -4.78 -2.05
N SER A 157 -20.80 -3.61 -1.48
CA SER A 157 -20.82 -2.36 -2.25
C SER A 157 -19.44 -1.97 -2.80
N PHE A 158 -18.34 -2.39 -2.18
CA PHE A 158 -16.99 -2.27 -2.74
C PHE A 158 -16.85 -3.09 -4.01
N LEU A 159 -17.27 -4.35 -3.99
CA LEU A 159 -17.20 -5.24 -5.15
C LEU A 159 -18.10 -4.73 -6.29
N GLU A 160 -19.31 -4.27 -5.96
CA GLU A 160 -20.24 -3.66 -6.91
C GLU A 160 -19.64 -2.40 -7.56
N LYS A 161 -19.05 -1.50 -6.76
CA LYS A 161 -18.43 -0.25 -7.22
C LYS A 161 -17.33 -0.47 -8.26
N PHE A 162 -16.61 -1.58 -8.15
CA PHE A 162 -15.50 -1.94 -9.02
C PHE A 162 -15.83 -3.09 -9.99
N SER A 163 -17.08 -3.53 -10.07
CA SER A 163 -17.54 -4.60 -10.98
C SER A 163 -17.16 -4.33 -12.43
N ASN A 164 -17.24 -3.08 -12.86
CA ASN A 164 -16.93 -2.59 -14.20
C ASN A 164 -15.58 -1.83 -14.26
N ILE A 165 -14.64 -2.15 -13.36
CA ILE A 165 -13.32 -1.50 -13.28
C ILE A 165 -12.53 -1.57 -14.58
N GLY A 166 -12.66 -2.66 -15.35
CA GLY A 166 -12.00 -2.81 -16.65
C GLY A 166 -12.45 -1.79 -17.68
N PHE A 167 -13.76 -1.53 -17.74
CA PHE A 167 -14.33 -0.52 -18.63
C PHE A 167 -13.93 0.88 -18.18
N LYS A 168 -14.09 1.19 -16.88
CA LYS A 168 -13.73 2.51 -16.32
C LYS A 168 -12.26 2.84 -16.50
N ALA A 169 -11.35 1.89 -16.30
CA ALA A 169 -9.91 2.10 -16.41
C ALA A 169 -9.44 2.58 -17.80
N SER A 170 -10.25 2.36 -18.86
CA SER A 170 -9.96 2.87 -20.20
C SER A 170 -10.09 4.39 -20.29
N ASN A 171 -11.04 4.97 -19.55
CA ASN A 171 -11.43 6.38 -19.68
C ASN A 171 -11.08 7.21 -18.44
N GLU A 172 -11.09 6.59 -17.27
CA GLU A 172 -10.98 7.26 -15.97
C GLU A 172 -9.87 6.65 -15.11
N GLY A 173 -9.39 7.45 -14.18
CA GLY A 173 -8.45 7.09 -13.14
C GLY A 173 -9.03 7.35 -11.75
N ILE A 174 -8.53 6.64 -10.75
CA ILE A 174 -8.95 6.79 -9.36
C ILE A 174 -8.05 7.81 -8.67
N ARG A 175 -8.65 8.90 -8.16
CA ARG A 175 -7.94 9.94 -7.39
C ARG A 175 -8.41 9.98 -5.95
N THR A 176 -7.59 9.41 -5.08
CA THR A 176 -7.83 9.41 -3.63
C THR A 176 -7.58 10.78 -3.01
N TYR A 177 -6.76 11.62 -3.65
CA TYR A 177 -6.52 12.99 -3.19
C TYR A 177 -7.80 13.83 -3.23
N THR A 178 -8.53 13.76 -4.34
CA THR A 178 -9.79 14.50 -4.53
C THR A 178 -11.05 13.70 -4.18
N GLY A 179 -10.93 12.37 -4.03
CA GLY A 179 -12.05 11.46 -3.80
C GLY A 179 -12.94 11.25 -5.03
N LYS A 180 -12.40 11.41 -6.25
CA LYS A 180 -13.18 11.36 -7.50
C LYS A 180 -12.58 10.43 -8.56
N TRP A 181 -13.43 9.94 -9.45
CA TRP A 181 -13.00 9.45 -10.75
C TRP A 181 -12.56 10.65 -11.60
N GLU A 182 -11.40 10.58 -12.23
CA GLU A 182 -10.91 11.64 -13.10
C GLU A 182 -10.65 11.12 -14.51
N LEU A 183 -11.11 11.87 -15.52
CA LEU A 183 -10.90 11.54 -16.92
C LEU A 183 -9.41 11.53 -17.26
N ARG A 184 -8.96 10.47 -17.94
CA ARG A 184 -7.54 10.27 -18.28
C ARG A 184 -6.95 11.35 -19.20
N SER A 185 -7.79 12.08 -19.95
CA SER A 185 -7.35 13.23 -20.74
C SER A 185 -6.82 14.37 -19.85
N ASN A 186 -7.37 14.52 -18.65
CA ASN A 186 -7.05 15.60 -17.71
C ASN A 186 -5.86 15.26 -16.82
N THR A 187 -5.56 13.98 -16.64
CA THR A 187 -4.42 13.49 -15.84
C THR A 187 -3.09 13.64 -16.59
N ARG A 188 -2.60 14.88 -16.77
CA ARG A 188 -1.33 15.18 -17.47
C ARG A 188 -0.13 14.50 -16.81
N CYS A 189 -0.13 14.36 -15.48
CA CYS A 189 0.94 13.71 -14.70
C CYS A 189 0.98 12.18 -14.80
N LEU A 190 -0.08 11.52 -15.29
CA LEU A 190 -0.21 10.05 -15.27
C LEU A 190 -0.07 9.43 -16.67
N ARG A 191 0.53 10.17 -17.61
CA ARG A 191 0.69 9.88 -19.05
C ARG A 191 1.63 8.71 -19.41
N LYS A 192 1.77 7.69 -18.56
CA LYS A 192 2.27 6.38 -19.02
C LYS A 192 1.04 5.53 -19.37
N ARG A 193 1.00 4.90 -20.56
CA ARG A 193 -0.09 4.01 -21.02
C ARG A 193 -0.19 2.76 -20.14
N ARG A 194 -0.58 2.93 -18.87
CA ARG A 194 -0.86 1.86 -17.93
C ARG A 194 -2.32 1.44 -18.10
N PRO A 195 -2.62 0.13 -17.93
CA PRO A 195 -3.98 -0.38 -18.06
C PRO A 195 -4.96 0.26 -17.07
N ILE A 196 -4.50 0.53 -15.85
CA ILE A 196 -5.29 1.17 -14.79
C ILE A 196 -4.46 2.24 -14.07
N LEU A 197 -5.15 3.25 -13.57
CA LEU A 197 -4.59 4.40 -12.90
C LEU A 197 -5.19 4.54 -11.51
N ILE A 198 -4.32 4.51 -10.51
CA ILE A 198 -4.64 4.79 -9.11
C ILE A 198 -3.59 5.77 -8.61
N GLU A 199 -3.99 7.02 -8.39
CA GLU A 199 -3.13 8.08 -7.86
C GLU A 199 -2.53 7.66 -6.52
N ASP A 200 -1.22 7.87 -6.36
CA ASP A 200 -0.57 7.78 -5.05
C ASP A 200 -0.77 9.10 -4.30
N PRO A 201 -1.56 9.15 -3.21
CA PRO A 201 -1.83 10.40 -2.51
C PRO A 201 -0.61 10.98 -1.79
N PHE A 202 0.44 10.17 -1.57
CA PHE A 202 1.71 10.64 -1.03
C PHE A 202 2.57 11.34 -2.09
N ASP A 203 2.54 10.86 -3.33
CA ASP A 203 3.33 11.36 -4.46
C ASP A 203 2.39 11.44 -5.68
N GLN A 204 1.66 12.54 -5.80
CA GLN A 204 0.50 12.65 -6.71
C GLN A 204 0.85 12.45 -8.21
N GLN A 205 2.15 12.47 -8.55
CA GLN A 205 2.63 12.20 -9.90
C GLN A 205 2.77 10.69 -10.18
N GLU A 206 2.78 9.85 -9.15
CA GLU A 206 2.95 8.41 -9.25
C GLU A 206 1.63 7.65 -9.40
N ASN A 207 1.71 6.53 -10.13
CA ASN A 207 0.62 5.55 -10.22
C ASN A 207 0.94 4.35 -9.32
N SER A 208 0.18 4.19 -8.25
CA SER A 208 0.31 3.07 -7.30
C SER A 208 0.10 1.71 -7.96
N ALA A 209 -0.71 1.65 -9.00
CA ALA A 209 -1.02 0.45 -9.77
C ALA A 209 -0.08 0.23 -10.97
N ARG A 210 1.12 0.83 -11.00
CA ARG A 210 2.07 0.74 -12.12
C ARG A 210 2.49 -0.67 -12.52
N ALA A 211 2.38 -1.65 -11.61
CA ALA A 211 2.70 -3.05 -11.85
C ALA A 211 1.61 -3.79 -12.64
N VAL A 212 0.39 -3.23 -12.70
CA VAL A 212 -0.72 -3.88 -13.40
C VAL A 212 -0.46 -3.88 -14.90
N CYS A 213 -0.42 -5.06 -15.50
CA CYS A 213 -0.29 -5.26 -16.94
C CYS A 213 -1.66 -5.54 -17.58
N LYS A 214 -1.73 -5.62 -18.92
CA LYS A 214 -3.01 -5.79 -19.63
C LYS A 214 -3.73 -7.10 -19.25
N SER A 215 -3.00 -8.21 -19.22
CA SER A 215 -3.54 -9.52 -18.80
C SER A 215 -3.92 -9.51 -17.32
N GLY A 216 -3.14 -8.82 -16.48
CA GLY A 216 -3.46 -8.59 -15.08
C GLY A 216 -4.78 -7.82 -14.89
N LEU A 217 -4.98 -6.73 -15.65
CA LEU A 217 -6.25 -6.00 -15.64
C LEU A 217 -7.42 -6.89 -16.08
N ALA A 218 -7.26 -7.70 -17.13
CA ALA A 218 -8.32 -8.63 -17.55
C ALA A 218 -8.70 -9.62 -16.44
N ARG A 219 -7.71 -10.16 -15.70
CA ARG A 219 -7.94 -11.03 -14.54
C ARG A 219 -8.62 -10.29 -13.39
N ILE A 220 -8.22 -9.05 -13.13
CA ILE A 220 -8.83 -8.17 -12.13
C ILE A 220 -10.31 -7.92 -12.47
N SER A 221 -10.62 -7.49 -13.69
CA SER A 221 -12.01 -7.25 -14.13
C SER A 221 -12.86 -8.49 -13.94
N LYS A 222 -12.40 -9.65 -14.43
CA LYS A 222 -13.11 -10.92 -14.29
C LYS A 222 -13.35 -11.29 -12.82
N ALA A 223 -12.40 -11.00 -11.93
CA ALA A 223 -12.54 -11.29 -10.51
C ALA A 223 -13.61 -10.43 -9.84
N PHE A 224 -13.71 -9.14 -10.18
CA PHE A 224 -14.76 -8.25 -9.67
C PHE A 224 -16.14 -8.59 -10.23
N GLU A 225 -16.23 -8.97 -11.52
CA GLU A 225 -17.49 -9.40 -12.15
C GLU A 225 -18.03 -10.71 -11.54
N MET A 226 -17.16 -11.68 -11.25
CA MET A 226 -17.57 -13.00 -10.77
C MET A 226 -18.29 -12.99 -9.42
N VAL A 227 -17.96 -12.08 -8.50
CA VAL A 227 -18.54 -12.12 -7.15
C VAL A 227 -20.03 -11.79 -7.15
N ILE A 228 -20.49 -10.96 -8.08
CA ILE A 228 -21.92 -10.65 -8.25
C ILE A 228 -22.68 -11.92 -8.67
N SER A 229 -22.10 -12.73 -9.56
CA SER A 229 -22.73 -13.98 -10.05
C SER A 229 -22.71 -15.14 -9.02
N ALA A 230 -21.72 -15.18 -8.13
CA ALA A 230 -21.57 -16.24 -7.13
C ALA A 230 -22.53 -16.12 -5.93
N SER A 231 -23.29 -15.02 -5.83
CA SER A 231 -24.21 -14.72 -4.73
C SER A 231 -25.38 -15.72 -4.57
N GLN A 232 -25.56 -16.64 -5.52
CA GLN A 232 -26.66 -17.60 -5.52
C GLN A 232 -26.39 -18.88 -4.70
N ASN A 233 -25.17 -19.11 -4.22
CA ASN A 233 -24.82 -20.31 -3.44
C ASN A 233 -23.76 -19.98 -2.36
N GLU A 234 -24.09 -20.20 -1.08
CA GLU A 234 -23.24 -19.81 0.06
C GLU A 234 -21.88 -20.53 0.10
N ASP A 235 -21.82 -21.82 -0.24
CA ASP A 235 -20.57 -22.58 -0.24
C ASP A 235 -19.64 -22.12 -1.38
N LEU A 236 -20.21 -21.86 -2.55
CA LEU A 236 -19.49 -21.26 -3.67
C LEU A 236 -19.03 -19.84 -3.36
N LEU A 237 -19.83 -19.08 -2.59
CA LEU A 237 -19.50 -17.73 -2.18
C LEU A 237 -18.28 -17.71 -1.27
N LEU A 238 -18.23 -18.55 -0.22
CA LEU A 238 -17.07 -18.61 0.67
C LEU A 238 -15.79 -19.02 -0.07
N ALA A 239 -15.86 -20.03 -0.94
CA ALA A 239 -14.72 -20.46 -1.77
C ALA A 239 -14.29 -19.40 -2.79
N THR A 240 -15.22 -18.54 -3.23
CA THR A 240 -14.90 -17.40 -4.11
C THR A 240 -14.29 -16.25 -3.31
N LEU A 241 -14.75 -16.04 -2.08
CA LEU A 241 -14.37 -14.91 -1.26
C LEU A 241 -13.05 -15.11 -0.51
N PHE A 242 -12.72 -16.33 -0.11
CA PHE A 242 -11.60 -16.60 0.79
C PHE A 242 -10.73 -17.75 0.28
N ARG A 243 -9.46 -17.78 0.68
CA ARG A 243 -8.61 -18.93 0.40
C ARG A 243 -9.14 -20.18 1.13
N PRO A 244 -8.85 -21.40 0.65
CA PRO A 244 -9.35 -22.63 1.26
C PRO A 244 -9.04 -22.75 2.75
N GLN A 245 -7.82 -22.37 3.17
CA GLN A 245 -7.39 -22.44 4.57
C GLN A 245 -8.25 -21.54 5.47
N VAL A 246 -8.48 -20.30 5.02
CA VAL A 246 -9.28 -19.32 5.77
C VAL A 246 -10.76 -19.74 5.79
N SER A 247 -11.27 -20.29 4.68
CA SER A 247 -12.64 -20.80 4.60
C SER A 247 -12.87 -21.94 5.59
N GLN A 248 -11.94 -22.89 5.66
CA GLN A 248 -11.99 -24.01 6.61
C GLN A 248 -11.99 -23.53 8.07
N ASP A 249 -11.14 -22.56 8.41
CA ASP A 249 -11.09 -21.98 9.76
C ASP A 249 -12.40 -21.26 10.12
N ILE A 250 -13.00 -20.52 9.18
CA ILE A 250 -14.28 -19.85 9.39
C ILE A 250 -15.39 -20.87 9.64
N ILE A 251 -15.48 -21.92 8.81
CA ILE A 251 -16.48 -22.98 8.94
C ILE A 251 -16.29 -23.72 10.28
N ALA A 252 -15.07 -24.06 10.65
CA ALA A 252 -14.77 -24.72 11.92
C ALA A 252 -15.23 -23.87 13.12
N ARG A 253 -14.95 -22.56 13.12
CA ARG A 253 -15.37 -21.64 14.18
C ARG A 253 -16.89 -21.46 14.22
N ALA A 254 -17.56 -21.43 13.07
CA ALA A 254 -19.02 -21.34 13.02
C ALA A 254 -19.69 -22.58 13.65
N ARG A 255 -19.15 -23.78 13.37
CA ARG A 255 -19.61 -25.04 13.98
C ARG A 255 -19.41 -25.07 15.49
N LEU A 256 -18.30 -24.53 15.99
CA LEU A 256 -18.06 -24.42 17.44
C LEU A 256 -19.03 -23.44 18.13
N ARG A 257 -19.57 -22.46 17.39
CA ARG A 257 -20.51 -21.46 17.92
C ARG A 257 -21.96 -21.95 17.98
N ASN A 258 -22.32 -22.94 17.15
CA ASN A 258 -23.64 -23.56 17.10
C ASN A 258 -23.53 -25.10 17.23
N PRO A 259 -23.40 -25.64 18.45
CA PRO A 259 -23.30 -27.09 18.66
C PRO A 259 -24.62 -27.86 18.46
N ALA A 260 -25.74 -27.20 18.11
CA ALA A 260 -27.08 -27.80 18.12
C ALA A 260 -27.65 -28.24 16.75
N SER A 261 -26.89 -28.27 15.65
CA SER A 261 -27.43 -28.62 14.32
C SER A 261 -26.99 -29.97 13.77
N SER A 262 -26.64 -30.94 14.63
CA SER A 262 -26.24 -32.29 14.19
C SER A 262 -27.18 -33.41 14.65
N VAL A 263 -28.49 -33.23 14.52
CA VAL A 263 -29.45 -34.36 14.50
C VAL A 263 -30.60 -34.06 13.53
N GLY A 264 -30.64 -34.80 12.41
CA GLY A 264 -31.84 -35.26 11.69
C GLY A 264 -32.87 -34.27 11.14
N GLY A 265 -32.99 -34.22 9.81
CA GLY A 265 -34.28 -34.34 9.11
C GLY A 265 -35.21 -33.12 8.97
N SER A 266 -35.48 -32.79 7.70
CA SER A 266 -36.68 -32.14 7.14
C SER A 266 -36.88 -30.62 7.30
N HIS A 267 -37.24 -30.03 6.16
CA HIS A 267 -37.63 -28.64 5.92
C HIS A 267 -38.51 -28.04 7.02
N THR A 268 -38.12 -26.87 7.53
CA THR A 268 -39.05 -25.78 7.84
C THR A 268 -38.37 -24.42 7.70
N HIS A 269 -39.12 -23.48 7.13
CA HIS A 269 -38.86 -22.04 7.04
C HIS A 269 -38.38 -21.49 8.38
N LEU A 270 -37.24 -20.79 8.41
CA LEU A 270 -36.81 -20.02 9.58
C LEU A 270 -36.61 -18.55 9.22
N THR A 271 -37.50 -17.77 9.80
CA THR A 271 -37.59 -16.31 9.83
C THR A 271 -36.36 -15.70 10.49
N ARG A 272 -35.77 -14.70 9.80
CA ARG A 272 -34.92 -13.58 10.27
C ARG A 272 -34.25 -13.70 11.66
N PRO A 273 -32.91 -13.76 11.76
CA PRO A 273 -32.24 -13.68 13.06
C PRO A 273 -32.25 -12.24 13.59
N GLN A 274 -32.73 -12.09 14.82
CA GLN A 274 -32.55 -10.89 15.64
C GLN A 274 -31.05 -10.72 15.98
N VAL A 275 -30.51 -9.55 15.69
CA VAL A 275 -29.11 -9.18 15.96
C VAL A 275 -28.94 -8.91 17.45
N TYR A 276 -28.36 -9.86 18.19
CA TYR A 276 -27.84 -9.58 19.52
C TYR A 276 -26.48 -8.89 19.41
N ARG A 277 -26.45 -7.66 19.91
CA ARG A 277 -25.30 -6.76 19.98
C ARG A 277 -24.36 -7.26 21.09
N ASN A 278 -23.24 -7.90 20.74
CA ASN A 278 -22.16 -8.15 21.70
C ASN A 278 -21.19 -6.96 21.68
N VAL A 279 -21.48 -6.01 22.56
CA VAL A 279 -20.53 -4.98 23.02
C VAL A 279 -19.67 -5.64 24.10
N ASN A 280 -18.34 -5.49 24.04
CA ASN A 280 -17.34 -5.96 25.03
C ASN A 280 -16.68 -7.34 24.86
N LEU A 281 -16.07 -7.62 23.69
CA LEU A 281 -14.99 -8.62 23.64
C LEU A 281 -13.76 -8.19 22.81
N GLN A 282 -13.54 -6.87 22.65
CA GLN A 282 -12.40 -6.31 21.92
C GLN A 282 -11.44 -5.46 22.79
N SER A 283 -11.73 -5.23 24.07
CA SER A 283 -10.91 -4.35 24.92
C SER A 283 -9.62 -4.99 25.43
N GLU A 284 -9.57 -6.31 25.66
CA GLU A 284 -8.45 -6.91 26.40
C GLU A 284 -7.21 -7.18 25.53
N THR A 285 -7.37 -7.55 24.26
CA THR A 285 -6.23 -7.79 23.37
C THR A 285 -5.65 -6.50 22.78
N GLN A 286 -6.41 -5.40 22.83
CA GLN A 286 -6.02 -4.09 22.29
C GLN A 286 -5.23 -3.24 23.30
N ASN A 287 -5.50 -3.41 24.60
CA ASN A 287 -4.79 -2.73 25.69
C ASN A 287 -3.34 -3.23 25.87
N GLN A 288 -3.04 -4.50 25.56
CA GLN A 288 -1.67 -5.03 25.69
C GLN A 288 -0.65 -4.41 24.72
N PHE A 289 -1.08 -3.97 23.53
CA PHE A 289 -0.18 -3.32 22.57
C PHE A 289 -0.01 -1.81 22.80
N GLN A 290 -0.95 -1.15 23.49
CA GLN A 290 -0.83 0.27 23.87
C GLN A 290 -0.05 0.45 25.18
N ASN A 291 -0.20 -0.46 26.14
CA ASN A 291 0.48 -0.37 27.44
C ASN A 291 2.01 -0.55 27.36
N LEU A 292 2.52 -1.22 26.31
CA LEU A 292 3.97 -1.35 26.08
C LEU A 292 4.66 -0.05 25.59
N ARG A 293 3.91 1.03 25.32
CA ARG A 293 4.49 2.31 24.85
C ARG A 293 4.60 3.39 25.93
N LEU A 294 4.03 3.21 27.12
CA LEU A 294 3.92 4.27 28.14
C LEU A 294 4.90 4.14 29.33
N GLU A 295 5.67 3.05 29.45
CA GLU A 295 6.63 2.86 30.56
C GLU A 295 8.11 2.98 30.17
N SER A 296 8.50 3.94 29.32
CA SER A 296 9.94 4.18 29.06
C SER A 296 10.31 5.65 28.87
N CYS A 297 9.89 6.50 29.81
CA CYS A 297 10.49 7.82 30.00
C CYS A 297 11.32 7.83 31.29
N SER A 298 12.49 7.19 31.24
CA SER A 298 13.59 7.46 32.16
C SER A 298 14.91 7.21 31.44
N TYR A 299 15.80 8.19 31.56
CA TYR A 299 17.12 8.33 30.94
C TYR A 299 17.87 7.00 30.74
N ASN A 300 18.29 6.69 29.51
CA ASN A 300 18.94 5.41 29.19
C ASN A 300 20.25 5.65 28.40
N PRO A 301 21.45 5.32 28.95
CA PRO A 301 22.75 5.63 28.35
C PRO A 301 23.07 4.88 27.04
N ILE A 302 22.17 4.01 26.58
CA ILE A 302 22.28 3.22 25.34
C ILE A 302 22.11 4.09 24.07
N LYS A 303 21.47 5.26 24.17
CA LYS A 303 21.23 6.15 23.03
C LYS A 303 22.54 6.75 22.45
N THR A 304 23.55 6.95 23.29
CA THR A 304 24.82 7.56 22.89
C THR A 304 25.75 6.56 22.20
N GLU A 305 25.70 5.27 22.57
CA GLU A 305 26.46 4.21 21.89
C GLU A 305 25.89 3.84 20.52
N ILE A 306 24.57 3.94 20.32
CA ILE A 306 23.94 3.70 19.01
C ILE A 306 24.28 4.82 18.01
N LEU A 307 24.37 6.07 18.46
CA LEU A 307 24.79 7.20 17.62
C LEU A 307 26.26 7.07 17.19
N ASN A 308 27.15 6.68 18.11
CA ASN A 308 28.58 6.45 17.78
C ASN A 308 28.81 5.24 16.87
N MET A 309 28.04 4.15 17.02
CA MET A 309 28.12 3.01 16.10
C MET A 309 27.60 3.37 14.71
N ASN A 310 26.59 4.23 14.60
CA ASN A 310 26.03 4.65 13.31
C ASN A 310 27.01 5.52 12.50
N GLU A 311 27.76 6.41 13.16
CA GLU A 311 28.81 7.21 12.49
C GLU A 311 29.99 6.36 12.02
N GLN A 312 30.43 5.38 12.83
CA GLN A 312 31.51 4.46 12.44
C GLN A 312 31.10 3.49 11.32
N PHE A 313 29.83 3.06 11.30
CA PHE A 313 29.33 2.15 10.26
C PHE A 313 29.15 2.86 8.92
N GLN A 314 28.65 4.10 8.92
CA GLN A 314 28.52 4.97 7.75
C GLN A 314 29.88 5.26 7.10
N SER A 315 30.93 5.57 7.89
CA SER A 315 32.27 5.87 7.36
C SER A 315 32.93 4.66 6.67
N LYS A 316 32.76 3.45 7.21
CA LYS A 316 33.39 2.23 6.67
C LYS A 316 32.71 1.70 5.40
N THR A 317 31.38 1.76 5.32
CA THR A 317 30.66 1.32 4.10
C THR A 317 30.80 2.30 2.94
N TRP A 318 30.89 3.60 3.22
CA TRP A 318 31.05 4.62 2.17
C TRP A 318 32.42 4.54 1.48
N ASN A 319 33.49 4.28 2.24
CA ASN A 319 34.84 4.08 1.70
C ASN A 319 34.97 2.78 0.89
N GLN A 320 34.31 1.69 1.29
CA GLN A 320 34.27 0.44 0.51
C GLN A 320 33.49 0.58 -0.81
N LEU A 321 32.40 1.36 -0.83
CA LEU A 321 31.60 1.60 -2.03
C LEU A 321 32.26 2.56 -3.03
N GLN A 322 33.12 3.48 -2.58
CA GLN A 322 33.93 4.30 -3.49
C GLN A 322 35.06 3.51 -4.17
N ASN A 323 35.72 2.60 -3.45
CA ASN A 323 36.81 1.79 -4.01
C ASN A 323 36.29 0.80 -5.08
N LEU A 324 35.12 0.20 -4.87
CA LEU A 324 34.45 -0.65 -5.88
C LEU A 324 34.01 0.13 -7.13
N ARG A 325 33.84 1.47 -7.03
CA ARG A 325 33.49 2.33 -8.16
C ARG A 325 34.72 2.70 -8.98
N LEU A 326 35.88 2.89 -8.34
CA LEU A 326 37.15 3.23 -8.99
C LEU A 326 37.79 2.05 -9.73
N GLU A 327 37.68 0.83 -9.20
CA GLU A 327 38.20 -0.38 -9.88
C GLU A 327 37.44 -0.73 -11.17
N SER A 328 36.21 -0.22 -11.33
CA SER A 328 35.41 -0.42 -12.56
C SER A 328 35.77 0.52 -13.72
N CYS A 329 36.63 1.53 -13.49
CA CYS A 329 37.03 2.51 -14.50
C CYS A 329 38.44 2.31 -15.08
N SER A 330 39.14 1.23 -14.75
CA SER A 330 40.47 0.95 -15.28
C SER A 330 40.54 -0.43 -15.91
N ASN A 331 39.99 -0.59 -17.11
CA ASN A 331 40.36 -1.65 -18.05
C ASN A 331 39.84 -1.31 -19.46
N ASN A 332 40.72 -0.80 -20.32
CA ASN A 332 40.57 -0.88 -21.79
C ASN A 332 41.94 -1.22 -22.39
N PRO A 333 42.05 -2.23 -23.26
CA PRO A 333 43.27 -2.49 -24.00
C PRO A 333 43.34 -1.67 -25.31
N THR A 334 44.57 -1.33 -25.65
CA THR A 334 45.06 -0.52 -26.77
C THR A 334 45.08 -1.28 -28.11
N LEU A 335 45.26 -0.50 -29.22
CA LEU A 335 45.73 -0.80 -30.60
C LEU A 335 44.61 -0.61 -31.67
N THR A 336 44.77 0.10 -32.80
CA THR A 336 45.91 0.69 -33.55
C THR A 336 45.40 1.59 -34.70
N GLY A 337 46.15 2.67 -35.03
CA GLY A 337 46.38 3.30 -36.36
C GLY A 337 45.19 3.78 -37.22
N THR A 338 45.19 4.90 -37.96
CA THR A 338 46.29 5.61 -38.64
C THR A 338 45.79 6.99 -39.15
N GLU A 339 46.71 7.98 -39.17
CA GLU A 339 46.82 9.22 -40.01
C GLU A 339 45.72 10.32 -39.99
N VAL A 340 45.97 11.52 -39.44
CA VAL A 340 46.75 12.71 -39.91
C VAL A 340 45.96 13.62 -40.87
N ALA A 341 45.65 14.84 -40.41
CA ALA A 341 45.95 16.11 -41.10
C ALA A 341 45.46 17.33 -40.27
N HIS A 342 46.35 18.32 -40.13
CA HIS A 342 46.16 19.62 -39.50
C HIS A 342 45.29 20.57 -40.34
N HIS A 343 44.51 21.47 -39.70
CA HIS A 343 44.61 22.90 -39.99
C HIS A 343 43.92 23.83 -38.96
N HIS A 344 44.60 24.97 -38.81
CA HIS A 344 44.47 26.15 -37.96
C HIS A 344 43.12 26.89 -37.84
N GLN A 345 42.96 27.49 -36.64
CA GLN A 345 42.48 28.85 -36.28
C GLN A 345 41.23 29.46 -36.92
N GLY A 346 40.36 30.02 -36.05
CA GLY A 346 39.44 31.09 -36.41
C GLY A 346 38.39 31.37 -35.33
N GLN A 347 38.70 32.29 -34.40
CA GLN A 347 37.70 32.95 -33.57
C GLN A 347 36.76 33.78 -34.46
N HIS A 348 35.44 33.60 -34.37
CA HIS A 348 34.49 34.68 -34.61
C HIS A 348 33.24 34.53 -33.73
N ARG A 349 33.06 35.56 -32.90
CA ARG A 349 31.89 35.87 -32.08
C ARG A 349 31.06 36.88 -32.87
N TRP A 350 29.78 36.63 -33.17
CA TRP A 350 28.80 37.70 -33.38
C TRP A 350 27.36 37.24 -33.07
N ARG A 351 26.61 38.21 -32.53
CA ARG A 351 25.31 38.19 -31.86
C ARG A 351 24.10 38.20 -32.83
N PRO A 352 22.86 37.97 -32.32
CA PRO A 352 21.68 37.67 -33.14
C PRO A 352 21.01 38.91 -33.77
N LYS A 353 20.31 38.69 -34.88
CA LYS A 353 19.45 39.67 -35.57
C LYS A 353 18.02 39.62 -35.06
N SER A 354 17.49 40.81 -34.77
CA SER A 354 16.07 41.14 -34.64
C SER A 354 15.41 41.34 -36.01
N ASP A 355 14.16 40.89 -36.11
CA ASP A 355 13.04 41.33 -36.95
C ASP A 355 13.33 41.91 -38.35
N ARG A 356 13.11 41.08 -39.38
CA ARG A 356 12.03 41.23 -40.36
C ARG A 356 11.83 39.95 -41.16
#